data_AF-A0A2S9FR76-F1
#
_entry.id   AF-A0A2S9FR76-F1
#
_cell.length_a   1.000
_cell.length_b   1.000
_cell.length_c   1.000
_cell.angle_alpha   90.00
_cell.angle_beta   90.00
_cell.angle_gamma   90.00
#
_symmetry.space_group_name_H-M   'P 1'
#
loop_
_entity.id
_entity.type
_entity.pdbx_description
1 polymer ?
#
loop_
_entity_poly.entity_id
_entity_poly.type
_entity_poly.pdbx_seq_one_letter_code
_entity_poly.pdbx_strand_id
1 'polypeptide(L)'
;ADGYYAVVPQEMWGRPWMPNLESAAAGIATAIYGFDNVVVMGVSAARLHGVMPRALATAIVAVPRQHRPIELSDRTAIVRLIQRETASLDAERIRTE
;
A
#
# COMPACT_ATOMS: atom_id res chain seq x y z
N ALA A 1 -4.99 -18.89 -10.76
CA ALA A 1 -5.65 -18.00 -9.78
C ALA A 1 -4.93 -16.67 -9.86
N ASP A 2 -5.67 -15.58 -10.07
CA ASP A 2 -5.08 -14.27 -10.25
C ASP A 2 -4.82 -13.62 -8.89
N GLY A 3 -3.70 -12.92 -8.76
CA GLY A 3 -3.28 -12.33 -7.50
C GLY A 3 -2.17 -11.30 -7.69
N TYR A 4 -1.93 -10.52 -6.65
CA TYR A 4 -0.85 -9.54 -6.61
C TYR A 4 0.34 -10.14 -5.87
N TYR A 5 1.53 -9.97 -6.43
CA TYR A 5 2.77 -10.50 -5.89
C TYR A 5 3.79 -9.38 -5.81
N ALA A 6 4.55 -9.35 -4.71
CA ALA A 6 5.70 -8.48 -4.56
C ALA A 6 6.95 -9.22 -5.05
N VAL A 7 7.71 -8.61 -5.96
CA VAL A 7 8.99 -9.13 -6.40
C VAL A 7 10.03 -8.82 -5.33
N VAL A 8 10.84 -9.82 -4.96
CA VAL A 8 11.95 -9.62 -4.01
C VAL A 8 13.00 -8.70 -4.63
N PRO A 9 13.35 -7.58 -3.98
CA PRO A 9 14.41 -6.69 -4.45
C PRO A 9 15.72 -7.43 -4.62
N GLN A 10 16.48 -7.05 -5.64
CA GLN A 10 17.73 -7.72 -6.00
C GLN A 10 18.76 -7.69 -4.85
N GLU A 11 18.75 -6.64 -4.04
CA GLU A 11 19.63 -6.47 -2.88
C GLU A 11 19.31 -7.47 -1.75
N MET A 12 18.10 -8.04 -1.77
CA MET A 12 17.59 -8.97 -0.76
C MET A 12 17.58 -10.43 -1.23
N TRP A 13 18.19 -10.75 -2.38
CA TRP A 13 18.27 -12.13 -2.86
C TRP A 13 18.98 -13.06 -1.87
N GLY A 14 18.35 -14.22 -1.64
CA GLY A 14 18.82 -15.22 -0.67
C GLY A 14 18.55 -14.86 0.80
N ARG A 15 17.88 -13.75 1.09
CA ARG A 15 17.50 -13.34 2.46
C ARG A 15 15.98 -13.35 2.62
N PRO A 16 15.46 -13.64 3.83
CA PRO A 16 14.06 -13.40 4.13
C PRO A 16 13.74 -11.91 3.92
N TRP A 17 12.79 -11.64 3.04
CA TRP A 17 12.31 -10.30 2.78
C TRP A 17 10.81 -10.32 2.62
N MET A 18 10.17 -9.27 3.12
CA MET A 18 8.73 -9.06 3.01
C MET A 18 8.49 -7.56 3.04
N PRO A 19 7.74 -6.99 2.07
CA PRO A 19 7.47 -5.56 2.07
C PRO A 19 6.65 -5.18 3.31
N ASN A 20 6.85 -3.96 3.80
CA ASN A 20 5.96 -3.40 4.80
C ASN A 20 4.53 -3.30 4.26
N LEU A 21 3.54 -3.24 5.16
CA LEU A 21 2.12 -3.30 4.78
C LEU A 21 1.74 -2.12 3.86
N GLU A 22 2.30 -0.94 4.14
CA GLU A 22 2.02 0.29 3.40
C GLU A 22 2.55 0.21 1.95
N SER A 23 3.76 -0.31 1.75
CA SER A 23 4.38 -0.49 0.44
C SER A 23 3.68 -1.56 -0.37
N ALA A 24 3.28 -2.67 0.27
CA ALA A 24 2.47 -3.70 -0.37
C ALA A 24 1.11 -3.13 -0.83
N ALA A 25 0.44 -2.37 0.04
CA ALA A 25 -0.84 -1.75 -0.29
C ALA A 25 -0.74 -0.73 -1.44
N ALA A 26 0.29 0.13 -1.41
CA ALA A 26 0.57 1.08 -2.48
C ALA A 26 0.86 0.36 -3.81
N GLY A 27 1.65 -0.71 -3.80
CA GLY A 27 1.94 -1.53 -4.98
C GLY A 27 0.70 -2.21 -5.56
N ILE A 28 -0.14 -2.82 -4.70
CA ILE A 28 -1.41 -3.43 -5.13
C ILE A 28 -2.32 -2.38 -5.77
N ALA A 29 -2.53 -1.25 -5.10
CA ALA A 29 -3.40 -0.20 -5.64
C ALA A 29 -2.81 0.40 -6.93
N THR A 30 -1.50 0.56 -7.03
CA THR A 30 -0.81 1.02 -8.24
C THR A 30 -1.01 0.04 -9.39
N ALA A 31 -0.94 -1.27 -9.14
CA ALA A 31 -1.20 -2.29 -10.15
C ALA A 31 -2.65 -2.25 -10.67
N ILE A 32 -3.60 -1.75 -9.88
CA ILE A 32 -5.01 -1.62 -10.28
C ILE A 32 -5.30 -0.28 -10.98
N TYR A 33 -4.76 0.83 -10.46
CA TYR A 33 -5.19 2.19 -10.82
C TYR A 33 -4.11 3.04 -11.50
N GLY A 34 -2.86 2.58 -11.53
CA GLY A 34 -1.72 3.37 -11.99
C GLY A 34 -1.14 4.28 -10.91
N PHE A 35 0.13 4.66 -11.09
CA PHE A 35 0.95 5.33 -10.09
C PHE A 35 0.38 6.69 -9.65
N ASP A 36 -0.12 7.49 -10.60
CA ASP A 36 -0.60 8.86 -10.31
C ASP A 36 -2.00 8.91 -9.69
N ASN A 37 -2.65 7.76 -9.49
CA ASN A 37 -4.04 7.68 -9.03
C ASN A 37 -4.18 7.16 -7.60
N VAL A 38 -3.07 6.97 -6.88
CA VAL A 38 -3.05 6.24 -5.61
C VAL A 38 -2.38 7.09 -4.53
N VAL A 39 -3.06 7.27 -3.40
CA VAL A 39 -2.52 8.02 -2.26
C VAL A 39 -2.69 7.20 -0.99
N VAL A 40 -1.59 6.86 -0.31
CA VAL A 40 -1.65 6.26 1.03
C VAL A 40 -2.10 7.35 2.02
N MET A 41 -3.08 7.05 2.86
CA MET A 41 -3.71 8.07 3.71
C MET A 41 -3.92 7.63 5.17
N GLY A 42 -4.23 8.60 6.03
CA GLY A 42 -4.58 8.37 7.44
C GLY A 42 -3.45 7.71 8.23
N VAL A 43 -3.79 6.72 9.06
CA VAL A 43 -2.84 6.01 9.93
C VAL A 43 -1.72 5.30 9.16
N SER A 44 -1.98 4.86 7.92
CA SER A 44 -0.97 4.26 7.06
C SER A 44 0.06 5.30 6.59
N ALA A 45 -0.40 6.51 6.24
CA ALA A 45 0.50 7.62 5.93
C ALA A 45 1.32 8.04 7.15
N ALA A 46 0.69 8.15 8.33
CA ALA A 46 1.38 8.48 9.57
C ALA A 46 2.53 7.51 9.88
N ARG A 47 2.37 6.21 9.54
CA ARG A 47 3.44 5.22 9.67
C ARG A 47 4.56 5.39 8.66
N LEU A 48 4.24 5.68 7.40
CA LEU A 48 5.28 6.03 6.40
C LEU A 48 6.10 7.26 6.82
N HIS A 49 5.47 8.22 7.50
CA HIS A 49 6.16 9.38 8.07
C HIS A 49 6.85 9.11 9.42
N GLY A 50 6.88 7.87 9.91
CA GLY A 50 7.57 7.51 11.16
C GLY A 50 6.88 7.99 12.45
N VAL A 51 5.65 8.51 12.36
CA VAL A 51 4.89 9.03 13.52
C VAL A 51 4.38 7.89 14.40
N MET A 52 4.16 6.71 13.81
CA MET A 52 3.62 5.54 14.52
C MET A 52 4.58 4.35 14.47
N PRO A 53 4.98 3.77 15.63
CA PRO A 53 5.97 2.69 15.65
C PRO A 53 5.41 1.34 15.19
N ARG A 54 4.11 1.06 15.36
CA ARG A 54 3.51 -0.25 15.04
C ARG A 54 2.53 -0.19 13.89
N ALA A 55 2.65 -1.15 12.95
CA ALA A 55 1.69 -1.36 11.89
C ALA A 55 0.36 -1.79 12.49
N LEU A 56 -0.71 -1.10 12.09
CA LEU A 56 -2.04 -1.65 12.25
C LEU A 56 -2.21 -2.74 11.19
N ALA A 57 -3.02 -3.76 11.47
CA ALA A 57 -3.37 -4.82 10.52
C ALA A 57 -4.25 -4.30 9.35
N THR A 58 -4.16 -3.02 9.03
CA THR A 58 -4.99 -2.33 8.04
C THR A 58 -4.18 -1.25 7.35
N ALA A 59 -4.09 -1.33 6.02
CA ALA A 59 -3.63 -0.25 5.16
C ALA A 59 -4.82 0.52 4.58
N ILE A 60 -4.73 1.85 4.52
CA ILE A 60 -5.75 2.72 3.93
C ILE A 60 -5.16 3.46 2.74
N VAL A 61 -5.80 3.27 1.58
CA VAL A 61 -5.34 3.83 0.30
C VAL A 61 -6.52 4.52 -0.38
N ALA A 62 -6.35 5.79 -0.74
CA ALA A 62 -7.28 6.53 -1.57
C ALA A 62 -7.12 6.11 -3.04
N VAL A 63 -8.25 5.88 -3.72
CA VAL A 63 -8.32 5.43 -5.12
C VAL A 63 -9.45 6.13 -5.88
N PRO A 64 -9.37 6.28 -7.21
CA PRO A 64 -10.35 7.04 -7.99
C PRO A 64 -11.71 6.33 -8.11
N ARG A 65 -11.75 5.00 -7.95
CA ARG A 65 -12.96 4.19 -8.07
C ARG A 65 -13.03 3.16 -6.96
N GLN A 66 -14.24 2.85 -6.49
CA GLN A 66 -14.46 1.89 -5.42
C GLN A 66 -13.87 0.51 -5.75
N HIS A 67 -13.23 -0.11 -4.75
CA HIS A 67 -12.78 -1.50 -4.78
C HIS A 67 -13.18 -2.20 -3.49
N ARG A 68 -13.44 -3.51 -3.56
CA ARG A 68 -13.60 -4.32 -2.35
C ARG A 68 -12.29 -4.32 -1.55
N PRO A 69 -12.33 -4.36 -0.21
CA PRO A 69 -11.13 -4.60 0.58
C PRO A 69 -10.41 -5.88 0.13
N ILE A 70 -9.08 -5.86 0.22
CA ILE A 70 -8.23 -6.99 -0.19
C ILE A 70 -7.54 -7.54 1.06
N GLU A 71 -7.83 -8.79 1.40
CA GLU A 71 -7.13 -9.51 2.46
C GLU A 71 -5.80 -10.06 1.92
N LEU A 72 -4.74 -9.93 2.72
CA LEU A 72 -3.43 -10.47 2.36
C LEU A 72 -3.32 -11.92 2.81
N SER A 73 -2.74 -12.76 1.96
CA SER A 73 -2.49 -14.17 2.25
C SER A 73 -1.18 -14.41 3.03
N ASP A 74 -0.25 -13.46 3.00
CA ASP A 74 1.07 -13.57 3.63
C ASP A 74 1.07 -13.18 5.12
N ARG A 75 0.04 -12.46 5.57
CA ARG A 75 -0.11 -11.96 6.94
C ARG A 75 -1.56 -11.63 7.26
N THR A 76 -1.90 -11.59 8.55
CA THR A 76 -3.22 -11.13 9.01
C THR A 76 -3.34 -9.61 8.86
N ALA A 77 -3.60 -9.12 7.65
CA ALA A 77 -3.83 -7.72 7.36
C ALA A 77 -4.76 -7.51 6.16
N ILE A 78 -5.38 -6.32 6.10
CA ILE A 78 -6.32 -5.93 5.05
C ILE A 78 -5.91 -4.61 4.40
N VAL A 79 -6.07 -4.52 3.08
CA VAL A 79 -5.94 -3.27 2.31
C VAL A 79 -7.34 -2.72 2.07
N ARG A 80 -7.61 -1.53 2.62
CA ARG A 80 -8.87 -0.79 2.42
C ARG A 80 -8.65 0.28 1.36
N LEU A 81 -9.36 0.13 0.25
CA LEU A 81 -9.35 1.08 -0.85
C LEU A 81 -10.57 2.00 -0.72
N ILE A 82 -10.32 3.28 -0.44
CA ILE A 82 -11.35 4.28 -0.19
C ILE A 82 -11.47 5.17 -1.41
N GLN A 83 -12.68 5.28 -1.95
CA GLN A 83 -12.91 6.14 -3.10
C GLN A 83 -12.73 7.63 -2.72
N ARG A 84 -11.86 8.30 -3.47
CA ARG A 84 -11.59 9.75 -3.40
C ARG A 84 -11.30 10.28 -4.80
N GLU A 85 -11.49 11.58 -4.99
CA GLU A 85 -10.92 12.28 -6.13
C GLU A 85 -9.42 12.48 -5.86
N THR A 86 -8.61 11.51 -6.28
CA THR A 86 -7.18 11.47 -5.89
C THR A 86 -6.36 12.63 -6.48
N ALA A 87 -6.78 13.16 -7.62
CA ALA A 87 -6.14 14.32 -8.26
C ALA A 87 -6.36 15.65 -7.52
N SER A 88 -7.37 15.74 -6.64
CA SER A 88 -7.61 16.95 -5.82
C SER A 88 -7.02 16.87 -4.42
N LEU A 89 -6.37 15.75 -4.08
CA LEU A 89 -5.66 15.58 -2.82
C LEU A 89 -4.27 16.23 -2.90
N ASP A 90 -3.94 17.02 -1.89
CA ASP A 90 -2.56 17.42 -1.65
C ASP A 90 -1.78 16.21 -1.10
N ALA A 91 -0.80 15.73 -1.85
CA ALA A 91 -0.08 14.49 -1.57
C ALA A 91 1.42 14.66 -1.82
N GLU A 92 2.23 14.11 -0.92
CA GLU A 92 3.69 14.08 -1.06
C GLU A 92 4.15 12.73 -1.61
N ARG A 93 5.18 12.77 -2.48
CA ARG A 93 5.82 11.55 -2.98
C ARG A 93 6.85 11.03 -1.99
N ILE A 94 6.51 9.93 -1.33
CA ILE A 94 7.45 9.16 -0.50
C ILE A 94 8.03 8.02 -1.33
N ARG A 95 9.36 7.86 -1.28
CA ARG A 95 10.02 6.67 -1.84
C ARG A 95 9.80 5.51 -0.88
N THR A 96 9.16 4.46 -1.37
CA THR A 96 9.11 3.16 -0.70
C THR A 96 10.29 2.31 -1.16
N GLU A 97 10.69 1.36 -0.31
CA GLU A 97 11.84 0.45 -0.49
C GLU A 97 11.64 -0.56 -1.62
#